data_AF-A0A0T5NN32-F1
#
_entry.id   AF-A0A0T5NN32-F1
#
_cell.length_a   1.000
_cell.length_b   1.000
_cell.length_c   1.000
_cell.angle_alpha   90.00
_cell.angle_beta   90.00
_cell.angle_gamma   90.00
#
_symmetry.space_group_name_H-M   'P 1'
#
loop_
_entity.id
_entity.type
_entity.pdbx_description
1 polymer ?
#
loop_
_entity_poly.entity_id
_entity_poly.type
_entity_poly.pdbx_seq_one_letter_code
_entity_poly.pdbx_strand_id
1 'polypeptide(L)'
;CPDCDEVRAIHDYRPRVLDTLFGRFQVKAPRIRRCACDTKSDDVLGGPLSPLAHFFPDRSTPELQRLQAELGARHSFREAARILETFLPCAKQVNTSVRNRLGKVSREICDSEQTQPVVPSAAEEASALTVFLDGAHIRCRPEYQKRHLDVVVGKIESHDKCRRFGLVQQAVLSPASQLRQDLRALGWDH
;
A
#
# COMPACT_ATOMS: atom_id res chain seq x y z
N CYS A 1 15.81 -24.81 6.76
CA CYS A 1 14.80 -24.28 7.71
C CYS A 1 15.45 -23.09 8.41
N PRO A 2 14.85 -21.90 8.54
CA PRO A 2 15.59 -20.79 9.16
C PRO A 2 16.10 -21.09 10.58
N ASP A 3 15.41 -21.93 11.36
CA ASP A 3 15.77 -22.20 12.75
C ASP A 3 16.74 -23.36 12.96
N CYS A 4 16.72 -24.37 12.09
CA CYS A 4 17.53 -25.59 12.25
C CYS A 4 18.32 -25.97 10.99
N ASP A 5 18.31 -25.12 9.98
CA ASP A 5 18.91 -25.28 8.65
C ASP A 5 18.44 -26.49 7.80
N GLU A 6 17.69 -27.43 8.39
CA GLU A 6 17.21 -28.63 7.70
C GLU A 6 16.34 -28.37 6.46
N VAL A 7 16.52 -29.20 5.42
CA VAL A 7 15.77 -29.12 4.17
C VAL A 7 14.31 -29.53 4.42
N ARG A 8 13.37 -28.68 4.03
CA ARG A 8 11.93 -28.95 4.17
C ARG A 8 11.42 -29.70 2.94
N ALA A 9 10.83 -30.88 3.14
CA ALA A 9 10.28 -31.68 2.05
C ALA A 9 9.04 -31.03 1.40
N ILE A 10 8.82 -31.33 0.12
CA ILE A 10 7.59 -30.95 -0.58
C ILE A 10 6.43 -31.81 -0.06
N HIS A 11 5.33 -31.16 0.30
CA HIS A 11 4.09 -31.81 0.69
C HIS A 11 3.32 -32.31 -0.53
N ASP A 12 3.00 -31.40 -1.45
CA ASP A 12 2.38 -31.68 -2.74
C ASP A 12 2.56 -30.48 -3.70
N TYR A 13 2.01 -30.62 -4.91
CA TYR A 13 1.91 -29.52 -5.87
C TYR A 13 0.45 -29.17 -6.10
N ARG A 14 0.13 -27.87 -6.10
CA ARG A 14 -1.21 -27.36 -6.39
C ARG A 14 -1.17 -26.32 -7.50
N PRO A 15 -2.13 -26.34 -8.45
CA PRO A 15 -2.23 -25.27 -9.43
C PRO A 15 -2.56 -23.96 -8.72
N ARG A 16 -1.91 -22.88 -9.13
CA ARG A 16 -2.20 -21.52 -8.68
C ARG A 16 -2.29 -20.63 -9.91
N VAL A 17 -3.34 -19.84 -10.00
CA VAL A 17 -3.52 -18.86 -11.07
C VAL A 17 -2.90 -17.54 -10.61
N LEU A 18 -2.08 -16.93 -11.48
CA LEU A 18 -1.44 -15.64 -11.27
C LEU A 18 -1.80 -14.70 -12.43
N ASP A 19 -2.25 -13.50 -12.10
CA ASP A 19 -2.43 -12.42 -13.06
C ASP A 19 -1.14 -11.60 -13.15
N THR A 20 -0.69 -11.36 -14.38
CA THR A 20 0.54 -10.63 -14.68
C THR A 20 0.26 -9.58 -15.76
N LEU A 21 1.22 -8.69 -16.01
CA LEU A 21 1.16 -7.77 -17.16
C LEU A 21 1.09 -8.51 -18.51
N PHE A 22 1.55 -9.76 -18.56
CA PHE A 22 1.67 -10.56 -19.77
C PHE A 22 0.53 -11.58 -19.95
N GLY A 23 -0.45 -11.58 -19.05
CA GLY A 23 -1.58 -12.50 -19.08
C GLY A 23 -1.79 -13.26 -17.78
N ARG A 24 -2.75 -14.19 -17.84
CA ARG A 24 -3.10 -15.08 -16.73
C ARG A 24 -2.37 -16.41 -16.89
N PHE A 25 -1.56 -16.76 -15.90
CA PHE A 25 -0.77 -17.98 -15.92
C PHE A 25 -1.23 -18.94 -14.82
N GLN A 26 -1.41 -20.20 -15.17
CA GLN A 26 -1.58 -21.27 -14.18
C GLN A 26 -0.21 -21.91 -13.93
N VAL A 27 0.30 -21.76 -12.72
CA VAL A 27 1.58 -22.31 -12.30
C VAL A 27 1.38 -23.51 -11.37
N LYS A 28 2.21 -24.53 -11.52
CA LYS A 28 2.25 -25.66 -10.59
C LYS A 28 3.07 -25.25 -9.36
N ALA A 29 2.38 -24.86 -8.29
CA ALA A 29 3.00 -24.33 -7.08
C ALA A 29 3.33 -25.45 -6.08
N PRO A 30 4.59 -25.59 -5.63
CA PRO A 30 4.91 -26.49 -4.53
C PRO A 30 4.32 -25.96 -3.21
N ARG A 31 3.83 -26.87 -2.38
CA ARG A 31 3.57 -26.60 -0.96
C ARG A 31 4.59 -27.37 -0.13
N ILE A 32 5.24 -26.70 0.81
CA ILE A 32 6.36 -27.21 1.59
C ILE A 32 5.85 -27.65 2.96
N ARG A 33 6.31 -28.81 3.45
CA ARG A 33 6.02 -29.27 4.81
C ARG A 33 6.61 -28.29 5.84
N ARG A 34 5.89 -28.12 6.95
CA ARG A 34 6.42 -27.37 8.08
C ARG A 34 7.55 -28.13 8.76
N CYS A 35 8.48 -27.38 9.33
CA CYS A 35 9.49 -27.96 10.20
C CYS A 35 8.90 -28.18 11.60
N ALA A 36 9.44 -29.10 12.38
CA ALA A 36 9.11 -29.23 13.80
C ALA A 36 9.43 -27.95 14.59
N CYS A 37 10.32 -27.09 14.10
CA CYS A 37 10.58 -25.77 14.68
C CYS A 37 9.36 -24.82 14.59
N ASP A 38 8.48 -24.99 13.59
CA ASP A 38 7.32 -24.11 13.35
C ASP A 38 6.20 -24.32 14.39
N THR A 39 6.28 -25.29 15.31
CA THR A 39 5.29 -25.52 16.38
C THR A 39 5.44 -24.56 17.56
N LYS A 40 6.54 -23.81 17.64
CA LYS A 40 6.81 -22.85 18.71
C LYS A 40 6.18 -21.47 18.48
N SER A 41 5.63 -21.22 17.30
CA SER A 41 4.93 -19.98 16.96
C SER A 41 3.42 -20.18 17.08
N ASP A 42 2.81 -19.66 18.16
CA ASP A 42 1.37 -19.76 18.44
C ASP A 42 0.46 -19.11 17.38
N ASP A 43 1.02 -18.31 16.46
CA ASP A 43 0.26 -17.47 15.53
C ASP A 43 -0.11 -18.12 14.18
N VAL A 44 0.32 -19.36 13.90
CA VAL A 44 0.16 -19.92 12.53
C VAL A 44 -0.69 -21.19 12.49
N LEU A 45 -2.00 -20.98 12.39
CA LEU A 45 -3.02 -22.00 12.10
C LEU A 45 -2.58 -22.93 10.94
N GLY A 46 -2.70 -24.24 11.20
CA GLY A 46 -1.99 -25.32 10.53
C GLY A 46 -2.23 -25.50 9.03
N GLY A 47 -1.14 -25.80 8.31
CA GLY A 47 -1.13 -26.18 6.89
C GLY A 47 0.28 -26.09 6.28
N PRO A 48 0.54 -26.77 5.14
CA PRO A 48 1.81 -26.68 4.43
C PRO A 48 2.02 -25.25 3.88
N LEU A 49 3.27 -24.79 3.87
CA LEU A 49 3.64 -23.45 3.42
C LEU A 49 3.56 -23.37 1.89
N SER A 50 2.99 -22.30 1.35
CA SER A 50 2.99 -22.06 -0.10
C SER A 50 3.88 -20.86 -0.41
N PRO A 51 5.12 -21.06 -0.90
CA PRO A 51 6.04 -19.96 -1.22
C PRO A 51 5.42 -18.96 -2.19
N LEU A 52 4.72 -19.44 -3.23
CA LEU A 52 4.01 -18.55 -4.16
C LEU A 52 2.85 -17.78 -3.52
N ALA A 53 2.27 -18.26 -2.42
CA ALA A 53 1.32 -17.47 -1.64
C ALA A 53 1.97 -16.35 -0.85
N HIS A 54 3.21 -16.57 -0.40
CA HIS A 54 3.99 -15.56 0.28
C HIS A 54 4.45 -14.46 -0.69
N PHE A 55 5.01 -14.81 -1.84
CA PHE A 55 5.48 -13.83 -2.84
C PHE A 55 4.33 -13.14 -3.60
N PHE A 56 3.24 -13.85 -3.87
CA PHE A 56 2.08 -13.32 -4.60
C PHE A 56 0.77 -13.56 -3.81
N PRO A 57 0.61 -12.86 -2.66
CA PRO A 57 -0.52 -13.07 -1.76
C PRO A 57 -1.85 -12.86 -2.48
N ASP A 58 -1.92 -11.89 -3.39
CA ASP A 58 -3.14 -11.56 -4.11
C ASP A 58 -3.26 -12.20 -5.48
N ARG A 59 -2.44 -13.22 -5.77
CA ARG A 59 -2.42 -13.90 -7.08
C ARG A 59 -2.16 -12.92 -8.24
N SER A 60 -1.35 -11.90 -7.99
CA SER A 60 -1.01 -10.86 -8.95
C SER A 60 0.45 -10.47 -8.77
N THR A 61 1.17 -10.23 -9.87
CA THR A 61 2.57 -9.77 -9.80
C THR A 61 2.65 -8.30 -9.35
N PRO A 62 3.71 -7.91 -8.62
CA PRO A 62 3.85 -6.55 -8.08
C PRO A 62 3.84 -5.48 -9.17
N GLU A 63 4.36 -5.77 -10.37
CA GLU A 63 4.37 -4.83 -11.49
C GLU A 63 2.96 -4.54 -11.99
N LEU A 64 2.08 -5.55 -12.05
CA LEU A 64 0.67 -5.37 -12.39
C LEU A 64 -0.05 -4.57 -11.29
N GLN A 65 0.21 -4.87 -10.03
CA GLN A 65 -0.39 -4.14 -8.90
C GLN A 65 0.01 -2.67 -8.90
N ARG A 66 1.28 -2.37 -9.16
CA ARG A 66 1.79 -1.01 -9.27
C ARG A 66 1.10 -0.25 -10.40
N LEU A 67 0.96 -0.86 -11.58
CA LEU A 67 0.33 -0.19 -12.72
C LEU A 67 -1.18 0.03 -12.50
N GLN A 68 -1.86 -0.92 -11.86
CA GLN A 68 -3.25 -0.74 -11.43
C GLN A 68 -3.39 0.42 -10.44
N ALA A 69 -2.50 0.53 -9.45
CA ALA A 69 -2.49 1.64 -8.51
C ALA A 69 -2.22 2.98 -9.20
N GLU A 70 -1.20 3.04 -10.07
CA GLU A 70 -0.83 4.24 -10.81
C GLU A 70 -1.99 4.78 -11.66
N LEU A 71 -2.60 3.91 -12.47
CA LEU A 71 -3.73 4.29 -13.31
C LEU A 71 -4.98 4.58 -12.49
N GLY A 72 -5.21 3.83 -11.41
CA GLY A 72 -6.32 4.05 -10.49
C GLY A 72 -6.24 5.38 -9.74
N ALA A 73 -5.04 5.91 -9.51
CA ALA A 73 -4.83 7.21 -8.89
C ALA A 73 -5.07 8.38 -9.84
N ARG A 74 -4.91 8.18 -11.15
CA ARG A 74 -4.97 9.23 -12.19
C ARG A 74 -6.26 9.25 -13.00
N HIS A 75 -6.96 8.12 -13.08
CA HIS A 75 -8.14 7.95 -13.92
C HIS A 75 -9.30 7.37 -13.11
N SER A 76 -10.50 7.44 -13.68
CA SER A 76 -11.61 6.64 -13.13
C SER A 76 -11.24 5.16 -13.18
N PHE A 77 -11.68 4.35 -12.19
CA PHE A 77 -11.32 2.93 -12.15
C PHE A 77 -11.77 2.14 -13.38
N ARG A 78 -12.85 2.59 -14.04
CA ARG A 78 -13.31 2.01 -15.31
C ARG A 78 -12.34 2.33 -16.44
N GLU A 79 -11.87 3.57 -16.49
CA GLU A 79 -10.92 4.02 -17.50
C GLU A 79 -9.54 3.40 -17.30
N ALA A 80 -9.06 3.30 -16.06
CA ALA A 80 -7.84 2.57 -15.73
C ALA A 80 -7.90 1.11 -16.19
N ALA A 81 -9.02 0.42 -15.94
CA ALA A 81 -9.22 -0.94 -16.42
C ALA A 81 -9.22 -1.02 -17.96
N ARG A 82 -9.87 -0.07 -18.64
CA ARG A 82 -9.91 0.03 -20.11
C ARG A 82 -8.51 0.23 -20.69
N ILE A 83 -7.70 1.11 -20.12
CA ILE A 83 -6.32 1.37 -20.55
C ILE A 83 -5.49 0.08 -20.44
N LEU A 84 -5.56 -0.60 -19.30
CA LEU A 84 -4.85 -1.88 -19.09
C LEU A 84 -5.27 -2.94 -20.12
N GLU A 85 -6.56 -3.08 -20.39
CA GLU A 85 -7.10 -4.03 -21.39
C GLU A 85 -6.71 -3.66 -22.83
N THR A 86 -6.54 -2.37 -23.12
CA THR A 86 -6.18 -1.88 -24.47
C THR A 86 -4.72 -2.14 -24.80
N PHE A 87 -3.81 -1.93 -23.85
CA PHE A 87 -2.37 -1.89 -24.12
C PHE A 87 -1.60 -3.10 -23.62
N LEU A 88 -2.18 -3.93 -22.76
CA LEU A 88 -1.48 -5.06 -22.18
C LEU A 88 -2.23 -6.37 -22.47
N PRO A 89 -1.51 -7.46 -22.74
CA PRO A 89 -2.11 -8.79 -22.86
C PRO A 89 -2.50 -9.39 -21.49
N CYS A 90 -2.67 -8.55 -20.46
CA CYS A 90 -3.04 -8.95 -19.11
C CYS A 90 -4.46 -9.51 -19.07
N ALA A 91 -4.78 -10.22 -17.99
CA ALA A 91 -6.15 -10.68 -17.76
C ALA A 91 -7.12 -9.49 -17.78
N LYS A 92 -8.37 -9.70 -18.22
CA LYS A 92 -9.39 -8.65 -18.22
C LYS A 92 -9.49 -7.98 -16.86
N GLN A 93 -9.32 -6.66 -16.86
CA GLN A 93 -9.34 -5.85 -15.66
C GLN A 93 -10.76 -5.39 -15.34
N VAL A 94 -11.09 -5.33 -14.05
CA VAL A 94 -12.37 -4.80 -13.56
C VAL A 94 -12.13 -3.63 -12.63
N ASN A 95 -13.05 -2.67 -12.63
CA ASN A 95 -12.92 -1.43 -11.85
C ASN A 95 -12.73 -1.70 -10.34
N THR A 96 -13.36 -2.74 -9.79
CA THR A 96 -13.26 -3.14 -8.39
C THR A 96 -11.87 -3.66 -8.07
N SER A 97 -11.25 -4.44 -8.96
CA SER A 97 -9.87 -4.89 -8.80
C SER A 97 -8.90 -3.73 -8.78
N VAL A 98 -9.02 -2.79 -9.72
CA VAL A 98 -8.18 -1.57 -9.75
C VAL A 98 -8.34 -0.78 -8.45
N ARG A 99 -9.58 -0.55 -8.00
CA ARG A 99 -9.88 0.15 -6.74
C ARG A 99 -9.25 -0.54 -5.53
N ASN A 100 -9.44 -1.85 -5.42
CA ASN A 100 -8.93 -2.64 -4.29
C ASN A 100 -7.40 -2.66 -4.26
N ARG A 101 -6.78 -2.72 -5.44
CA ARG A 101 -5.32 -2.69 -5.62
C ARG A 101 -4.73 -1.34 -5.23
N LEU A 102 -5.31 -0.25 -5.72
CA LEU A 102 -4.94 1.10 -5.30
C LEU A 102 -5.06 1.24 -3.77
N GLY A 103 -6.19 0.84 -3.19
CA GLY A 103 -6.40 0.95 -1.74
C GLY A 103 -5.42 0.12 -0.92
N LYS A 104 -4.99 -1.04 -1.44
CA LYS A 104 -3.96 -1.86 -0.80
C LYS A 104 -2.59 -1.18 -0.84
N VAL A 105 -2.14 -0.76 -2.02
CA VAL A 105 -0.87 -0.04 -2.19
C VAL A 105 -0.86 1.24 -1.33
N SER A 106 -1.96 1.97 -1.27
CA SER A 106 -2.11 3.14 -0.42
C SER A 106 -1.90 2.81 1.07
N ARG A 107 -2.43 1.69 1.57
CA ARG A 107 -2.21 1.26 2.96
C ARG A 107 -0.77 0.85 3.20
N GLU A 108 -0.18 0.07 2.30
CA GLU A 108 1.23 -0.34 2.40
C GLU A 108 2.18 0.86 2.44
N ILE A 109 1.90 1.90 1.65
CA ILE A 109 2.63 3.17 1.71
C ILE A 109 2.46 3.81 3.09
N CYS A 110 1.24 3.97 3.59
CA CYS A 110 0.99 4.53 4.92
C CYS A 110 1.70 3.74 6.04
N ASP A 111 1.65 2.42 6.00
CA ASP A 111 2.29 1.55 7.00
C ASP A 111 3.82 1.67 6.93
N SER A 112 4.39 1.75 5.72
CA SER A 112 5.83 1.94 5.53
C SER A 112 6.31 3.32 6.01
N GLU A 113 5.51 4.37 5.79
CA GLU A 113 5.80 5.73 6.24
C GLU A 113 5.74 5.87 7.76
N GLN A 114 4.91 5.08 8.45
CA GLN A 114 4.85 5.00 9.92
C GLN A 114 6.00 4.19 10.52
N THR A 115 6.58 3.26 9.75
CA THR A 115 7.62 2.33 10.22
C THR A 115 9.03 2.86 10.01
N GLN A 116 9.24 3.89 9.19
CA GLN A 116 10.56 4.53 9.08
C GLN A 116 10.93 5.22 10.40
N PRO A 117 11.99 4.76 11.10
CA PRO A 117 12.46 5.45 12.29
C PRO A 117 12.94 6.83 11.86
N VAL A 118 12.33 7.88 12.42
CA VAL A 118 12.96 9.19 12.45
C VAL A 118 14.16 9.02 13.38
N VAL A 119 15.35 8.82 12.80
CA VAL A 119 16.58 8.96 13.56
C VAL A 119 16.56 10.38 14.11
N PRO A 120 16.55 10.59 15.44
CA PRO A 120 16.67 11.92 15.98
C PRO A 120 18.06 12.41 15.56
N SER A 121 18.10 13.26 14.54
CA SER A 121 19.26 14.10 14.31
C SER A 121 19.47 14.86 15.62
N ALA A 122 20.70 14.85 16.13
CA ALA A 122 21.07 15.69 17.25
C ALA A 122 20.53 17.11 17.00
N ALA A 123 19.99 17.73 18.04
CA ALA A 123 19.32 19.03 18.00
C ALA A 123 20.20 20.08 17.30
N GLU A 124 20.05 20.21 15.99
CA GLU A 124 20.45 21.37 15.24
C GLU A 124 19.31 22.38 15.37
N GLU A 125 19.69 23.66 15.49
CA GLU A 125 18.77 24.79 15.62
C GLU A 125 17.57 24.63 14.68
N ALA A 126 16.37 24.98 15.18
CA ALA A 126 15.12 24.85 14.44
C ALA A 126 15.24 25.49 13.04
N SER A 127 15.55 24.67 12.04
CA SER A 127 15.77 25.14 10.68
C SER A 127 14.46 25.73 10.18
N ALA A 128 14.51 26.88 9.50
CA ALA A 128 13.32 27.54 9.00
C ALA A 128 12.47 26.57 8.16
N LEU A 129 11.24 26.32 8.61
CA LEU A 129 10.29 25.43 7.94
C LEU A 129 9.40 26.25 7.02
N THR A 130 9.36 25.87 5.75
CA THR A 130 8.40 26.46 4.80
C THR A 130 7.25 25.47 4.58
N VAL A 131 6.03 25.93 4.86
CA VAL A 131 4.81 25.14 4.66
C VAL A 131 3.96 25.80 3.57
N PHE A 132 3.67 25.05 2.51
CA PHE A 132 2.73 25.42 1.46
C PHE A 132 1.43 24.67 1.69
N LEU A 133 0.30 25.37 1.63
CA LEU A 133 -1.04 24.80 1.77
C LEU A 133 -1.89 25.19 0.56
N ASP A 134 -2.61 24.23 0.01
CA ASP A 134 -3.61 24.43 -1.04
C ASP A 134 -4.90 23.68 -0.68
N GLY A 135 -6.03 24.29 -1.00
CA GLY A 135 -7.36 23.80 -0.66
C GLY A 135 -8.18 23.48 -1.88
N ALA A 136 -8.81 22.31 -1.91
CA ALA A 136 -9.69 21.87 -2.97
C ALA A 136 -11.03 21.36 -2.42
N HIS A 137 -12.12 21.64 -3.13
CA HIS A 137 -13.45 21.16 -2.80
C HIS A 137 -13.82 20.01 -3.73
N ILE A 138 -14.01 18.81 -3.17
CA ILE A 138 -14.42 17.62 -3.92
C ILE A 138 -15.92 17.41 -3.74
N ARG A 139 -16.67 17.31 -4.83
CA ARG A 139 -18.10 16.98 -4.76
C ARG A 139 -18.29 15.55 -4.23
N CYS A 140 -19.13 15.43 -3.19
CA CYS A 140 -19.56 14.14 -2.69
C CYS A 140 -20.49 13.46 -3.69
N ARG A 141 -20.63 12.14 -3.54
CA ARG A 141 -21.72 11.42 -4.22
C ARG A 141 -23.06 11.76 -3.57
N PRO A 142 -24.17 11.73 -4.32
CA PRO A 142 -25.50 12.11 -3.82
C PRO A 142 -25.96 11.29 -2.60
N GLU A 143 -25.43 10.08 -2.42
CA GLU A 143 -25.81 9.20 -1.30
C GLU A 143 -25.22 9.65 0.05
N TYR A 144 -24.31 10.62 0.06
CA TYR A 144 -23.75 11.19 1.30
C TYR A 144 -24.51 12.44 1.72
N GLN A 145 -24.67 12.64 3.03
CA GLN A 145 -25.38 13.80 3.60
C GLN A 145 -24.70 15.15 3.30
N LYS A 146 -23.39 15.15 3.00
CA LYS A 146 -22.62 16.36 2.68
C LYS A 146 -22.51 16.52 1.17
N ARG A 147 -22.59 17.77 0.68
CA ARG A 147 -22.43 18.09 -0.76
C ARG A 147 -20.97 18.12 -1.21
N HIS A 148 -20.05 18.51 -0.33
CA HIS A 148 -18.63 18.67 -0.63
C HIS A 148 -17.74 18.13 0.51
N LEU A 149 -16.54 17.68 0.14
CA LEU A 149 -15.41 17.40 1.02
C LEU A 149 -14.36 18.49 0.81
N ASP A 150 -13.83 19.01 1.90
CA ASP A 150 -12.80 20.05 1.89
C ASP A 150 -11.47 19.35 2.11
N VAL A 151 -10.67 19.32 1.06
CA VAL A 151 -9.37 18.67 1.06
C VAL A 151 -8.32 19.76 1.12
N VAL A 152 -7.43 19.66 2.11
CA VAL A 152 -6.21 20.46 2.16
C VAL A 152 -5.05 19.56 1.78
N VAL A 153 -4.30 19.97 0.78
CA VAL A 153 -3.02 19.36 0.44
C VAL A 153 -1.91 20.35 0.81
N GLY A 154 -0.77 19.83 1.22
CA GLY A 154 0.34 20.68 1.59
C GLY A 154 1.68 20.05 1.33
N LYS A 155 2.69 20.92 1.34
CA LYS A 155 4.09 20.56 1.21
C LYS A 155 4.87 21.25 2.31
N ILE A 156 5.82 20.53 2.89
CA ILE A 156 6.66 20.99 3.98
C ILE A 156 8.10 20.79 3.54
N GLU A 157 8.88 21.87 3.61
CA GLU A 157 10.27 21.89 3.17
C GLU A 157 11.16 22.43 4.29
N SER A 158 12.25 21.70 4.55
CA SER A 158 13.44 22.14 5.27
C SER A 158 14.63 22.13 4.30
N HIS A 159 15.81 22.52 4.80
CA HIS A 159 17.06 22.50 4.02
C HIS A 159 17.39 21.12 3.43
N ASP A 160 17.02 20.03 4.11
CA ASP A 160 17.40 18.66 3.77
C ASP A 160 16.21 17.73 3.44
N LYS A 161 14.98 18.16 3.72
CA LYS A 161 13.80 17.31 3.61
C LYS A 161 12.63 18.02 2.92
N CYS A 162 11.84 17.24 2.20
CA CYS A 162 10.61 17.68 1.57
C CYS A 162 9.54 16.60 1.73
N ARG A 163 8.37 16.96 2.28
CA ARG A 163 7.24 16.04 2.40
C ARG A 163 5.95 16.67 1.91
N ARG A 164 5.04 15.83 1.40
CA ARG A 164 3.69 16.22 1.00
C ARG A 164 2.67 15.52 1.88
N PHE A 165 1.57 16.17 2.18
CA PHE A 165 0.47 15.60 2.94
C PHE A 165 -0.87 16.03 2.35
N GLY A 166 -1.93 15.31 2.72
CA GLY A 166 -3.30 15.63 2.35
C GLY A 166 -4.24 15.24 3.49
N LEU A 167 -5.18 16.11 3.81
CA LEU A 167 -6.18 15.89 4.85
C LEU A 167 -7.56 16.28 4.33
N VAL A 168 -8.57 15.51 4.75
CA VAL A 168 -9.98 15.86 4.54
C VAL A 168 -10.47 16.48 5.84
N GLN A 169 -10.79 17.78 5.83
CA GLN A 169 -11.12 18.52 7.05
C GLN A 169 -12.27 17.89 7.83
N GLN A 170 -13.25 17.34 7.12
CA GLN A 170 -14.41 16.71 7.72
C GLN A 170 -14.16 15.30 8.30
N ALA A 171 -13.01 14.69 8.02
CA ALA A 171 -12.65 13.36 8.54
C ALA A 171 -11.90 13.44 9.87
N VAL A 172 -11.54 14.65 10.34
CA VAL A 172 -10.67 14.87 11.50
C VAL A 172 -11.36 15.83 12.47
N LEU A 173 -11.31 15.54 13.77
CA LEU A 173 -11.90 16.38 14.82
C LEU A 173 -11.20 17.75 14.95
N SER A 174 -9.88 17.77 14.76
CA SER A 174 -9.07 18.99 14.70
C SER A 174 -8.00 18.88 13.62
N PRO A 175 -8.24 19.41 12.40
CA PRO A 175 -7.29 19.37 11.30
C PRO A 175 -5.92 19.97 11.64
N ALA A 176 -5.90 21.08 12.38
CA ALA A 176 -4.68 21.75 12.80
C ALA A 176 -3.88 20.91 13.82
N SER A 177 -4.56 20.24 14.76
CA SER A 177 -3.90 19.38 15.74
C SER A 177 -3.34 18.12 15.08
N GLN A 178 -4.08 17.52 14.14
CA GLN A 178 -3.62 16.34 13.40
C GLN A 178 -2.40 16.68 12.56
N LEU A 179 -2.41 17.79 11.82
CA LEU A 179 -1.26 18.24 11.06
C LEU A 179 -0.03 18.45 11.97
N ARG A 180 -0.22 19.07 13.14
CA ARG A 180 0.86 19.23 14.13
C ARG A 180 1.36 17.89 14.66
N GLN A 181 0.48 16.94 14.93
CA GLN A 181 0.85 15.61 15.41
C GLN A 181 1.63 14.84 14.35
N ASP A 182 1.20 14.90 13.08
CA ASP A 182 1.88 14.28 11.96
C ASP A 182 3.27 14.90 11.79
N LEU A 183 3.39 16.23 11.93
CA LEU A 183 4.68 16.92 11.90
C LEU A 183 5.63 16.47 13.02
N ARG A 184 5.13 16.36 14.25
CA ARG A 184 5.89 15.88 15.41
C ARG A 184 6.34 14.44 15.23
N ALA A 185 5.44 13.56 14.81
CA ALA A 185 5.74 12.16 14.54
C ALA A 185 6.85 11.98 13.49
N LEU A 186 7.01 12.97 12.61
CA LEU A 186 7.98 12.99 11.54
C LEU A 186 9.26 13.78 11.88
N GLY A 187 9.38 14.32 13.10
CA GLY A 187 10.55 15.04 13.60
C GLY A 187 10.70 16.47 13.09
N TRP A 188 9.58 17.13 12.76
CA TRP A 188 9.58 18.51 12.24
C TRP A 188 9.14 19.57 13.25
N ASP A 189 8.44 19.18 14.31
CA ASP A 189 8.00 20.07 15.39
C ASP A 189 8.39 19.39 16.70
N HIS A 190 9.11 20.10 17.58
CA HIS A 190 9.54 19.62 18.89
C HIS A 190 8.58 20.11 19.99
#